data_AF-A0A7Y5I143-F1
#
_entry.id   AF-A0A7Y5I143-F1
#
_cell.length_a   1.000
_cell.length_b   1.000
_cell.length_c   1.000
_cell.angle_alpha   90.00
_cell.angle_beta   90.00
_cell.angle_gamma   90.00
#
_symmetry.space_group_name_H-M   'P 1'
#
loop_
_entity.id
_entity.type
_entity.pdbx_description
1 polymer ?
#
loop_
_entity_poly.entity_id
_entity_poly.type
_entity_poly.pdbx_seq_one_letter_code
_entity_poly.pdbx_strand_id
1 'polypeptide(L)'
;MESSPPTLRPSTWTPAIRMGLSIAVATGLYGISFGALAVAAGLTVWQAMALSLLMFTGGSQFAFIGVIAGGGAGSAALGAAALLGVRNAVYGMQ
;
A
#
# COMPACT_ATOMS: atom_id res chain seq x y z
N MET A 1 -35.29 -24.48 -11.08
CA MET A 1 -34.88 -24.55 -9.66
C MET A 1 -33.80 -23.50 -9.47
N GLU A 2 -34.18 -22.30 -9.04
CA GLU A 2 -33.28 -21.17 -8.82
C GLU A 2 -32.37 -21.50 -7.62
N SER A 3 -31.08 -21.76 -7.84
CA SER A 3 -30.13 -21.82 -6.72
C SER A 3 -29.89 -20.38 -6.25
N SER A 4 -30.53 -20.01 -5.15
CA SER A 4 -30.29 -18.71 -4.50
C SER A 4 -28.79 -18.49 -4.26
N PRO A 5 -28.23 -17.32 -4.59
CA PRO A 5 -26.82 -17.04 -4.36
C PRO A 5 -26.51 -17.07 -2.85
N PRO A 6 -25.34 -17.58 -2.42
CA PRO A 6 -24.98 -17.62 -1.02
C PRO A 6 -24.84 -16.20 -0.46
N THR A 7 -25.85 -15.74 0.26
CA THR A 7 -25.77 -14.55 1.10
C THR A 7 -24.86 -14.85 2.30
N LEU A 8 -23.63 -14.34 2.29
CA LEU A 8 -22.67 -14.50 3.38
C LEU A 8 -23.16 -13.74 4.63
N ARG A 9 -23.62 -14.46 5.64
CA ARG A 9 -24.03 -13.87 6.93
C ARG A 9 -22.82 -13.79 7.88
N PRO A 10 -22.71 -12.79 8.76
CA PRO A 10 -21.59 -12.67 9.69
C PRO A 10 -21.35 -13.92 10.56
N SER A 11 -22.41 -14.67 10.88
CA SER A 11 -22.33 -15.92 11.65
C SER A 11 -21.68 -17.09 10.92
N THR A 12 -21.52 -17.02 9.59
CA THR A 12 -20.87 -18.06 8.77
C THR A 12 -19.46 -17.68 8.33
N TRP A 13 -18.89 -16.58 8.85
CA TRP A 13 -17.54 -16.16 8.48
C TRP A 13 -16.49 -17.10 9.06
N THR A 14 -15.65 -17.64 8.19
CA THR A 14 -14.50 -18.44 8.61
C THR A 14 -13.48 -17.54 9.34
N PRO A 15 -12.60 -18.12 10.18
CA PRO A 15 -11.51 -17.37 10.80
C PRO A 15 -10.65 -16.59 9.78
N ALA A 16 -10.42 -17.19 8.60
CA ALA A 16 -9.69 -16.56 7.51
C ALA A 16 -10.38 -15.29 6.98
N ILE A 17 -11.71 -15.30 6.82
CA ILE A 17 -12.47 -14.12 6.38
C ILE A 17 -12.37 -13.00 7.42
N ARG A 18 -12.56 -13.31 8.70
CA ARG A 18 -12.43 -12.31 9.77
C ARG A 18 -11.04 -11.69 9.81
N MET A 19 -10.00 -12.50 9.73
CA MET A 19 -8.61 -12.02 9.73
C MET A 19 -8.30 -11.21 8.48
N GLY A 20 -8.68 -11.72 7.30
CA GLY A 20 -8.49 -11.03 6.03
C GLY A 20 -9.18 -9.67 5.99
N LEU A 21 -10.41 -9.57 6.52
CA LEU A 21 -11.14 -8.30 6.59
C LEU A 21 -10.43 -7.29 7.49
N SER A 22 -9.96 -7.72 8.67
CA SER A 22 -9.18 -6.85 9.56
C SER A 22 -7.91 -6.34 8.89
N ILE A 23 -7.16 -7.22 8.21
CA ILE A 23 -5.95 -6.84 7.46
C ILE A 23 -6.31 -5.90 6.31
N ALA A 24 -7.38 -6.17 5.57
CA ALA A 24 -7.83 -5.34 4.46
C ALA A 24 -8.20 -3.93 4.93
N VAL A 25 -8.93 -3.80 6.05
CA VAL A 25 -9.28 -2.49 6.63
C VAL A 25 -8.03 -1.74 7.07
N ALA A 26 -7.14 -2.39 7.84
CA ALA A 26 -5.92 -1.76 8.31
C ALA A 26 -5.02 -1.32 7.14
N THR A 27 -4.84 -2.19 6.14
CA THR A 27 -4.01 -1.91 4.95
C THR A 27 -4.65 -0.85 4.04
N GLY A 28 -5.97 -0.89 3.88
CA GLY A 28 -6.73 0.09 3.11
C GLY A 28 -6.61 1.51 3.68
N LEU A 29 -6.64 1.64 5.02
CA LEU A 29 -6.40 2.93 5.70
C LEU A 29 -5.01 3.50 5.39
N TYR A 30 -3.97 2.66 5.33
CA TYR A 30 -2.65 3.09 4.88
C TYR A 30 -2.66 3.55 3.42
N GLY A 31 -3.39 2.85 2.54
CA GLY A 31 -3.54 3.25 1.13
C GLY A 31 -4.21 4.61 0.95
N ILE A 32 -5.27 4.89 1.72
CA ILE A 32 -5.94 6.20 1.74
C ILE A 32 -4.95 7.29 2.19
N SER A 33 -4.18 7.02 3.24
CA SER A 33 -3.17 7.94 3.75
C SER A 33 -2.11 8.27 2.69
N PHE A 34 -1.62 7.25 1.98
CA PHE A 34 -0.69 7.45 0.86
C PHE A 34 -1.30 8.29 -0.26
N GLY A 35 -2.56 8.03 -0.63
CA GLY A 35 -3.25 8.81 -1.66
C GLY A 35 -3.38 10.29 -1.31
N ALA A 36 -3.72 10.61 -0.06
CA ALA A 36 -3.78 11.99 0.43
C ALA A 36 -2.40 12.68 0.34
N LEU A 37 -1.34 11.98 0.75
CA LEU A 37 0.01 12.51 0.65
C LEU A 37 0.48 12.67 -0.81
N ALA A 38 0.07 11.78 -1.71
CA ALA A 38 0.38 11.88 -3.14
C ALA A 38 -0.23 13.13 -3.77
N VAL A 39 -1.50 13.42 -3.45
CA VAL A 39 -2.17 14.65 -3.87
C VAL A 39 -1.47 15.87 -3.30
N ALA A 40 -1.13 15.86 -2.01
CA ALA A 40 -0.41 16.96 -1.36
C ALA A 40 0.99 17.19 -1.98
N ALA A 41 1.67 16.13 -2.42
CA ALA A 41 2.95 16.19 -3.10
C ALA A 41 2.85 16.57 -4.60
N GLY A 42 1.63 16.85 -5.10
CA GLY A 42 1.40 17.25 -6.49
C GLY A 42 1.53 16.11 -7.51
N LEU A 43 1.46 14.85 -7.07
CA LEU A 43 1.50 13.71 -7.98
C LEU A 43 0.18 13.53 -8.72
N THR A 44 0.28 13.15 -9.99
CA THR A 44 -0.87 12.71 -10.77
C THR A 44 -1.35 11.33 -10.32
N VAL A 45 -2.61 11.00 -10.61
CA VAL A 45 -3.19 9.67 -10.32
C VAL A 45 -2.33 8.56 -10.92
N TRP A 46 -1.87 8.73 -12.17
CA TRP A 46 -1.03 7.74 -12.84
C TRP A 46 0.34 7.56 -12.17
N GLN A 47 0.96 8.63 -11.66
CA GLN A 47 2.21 8.52 -10.91
C GLN A 47 2.00 7.80 -9.58
N ALA A 48 0.92 8.12 -8.85
CA ALA A 48 0.57 7.43 -7.62
C ALA A 48 0.30 5.92 -7.86
N MET A 49 -0.41 5.58 -8.94
CA MET A 49 -0.63 4.20 -9.33
C MET A 49 0.66 3.49 -9.73
N ALA A 50 1.53 4.13 -10.51
CA ALA A 50 2.82 3.56 -10.89
C ALA A 50 3.70 3.28 -9.67
N LEU A 51 3.74 4.18 -8.70
CA LEU A 51 4.45 3.94 -7.43
C LEU A 51 3.87 2.74 -6.68
N SER A 52 2.54 2.63 -6.56
CA SER A 52 1.91 1.47 -5.91
C SER A 52 2.13 0.15 -6.64
N LEU A 53 2.22 0.18 -7.98
CA LEU A 53 2.42 -1.01 -8.80
C LEU A 53 3.88 -1.49 -8.76
N LEU A 54 4.83 -0.55 -8.78
CA LEU A 54 6.27 -0.84 -8.85
C LEU A 54 6.89 -1.05 -7.46
N MET A 55 6.34 -0.41 -6.43
CA MET A 55 6.88 -0.46 -5.08
C MET A 55 6.03 -1.40 -4.23
N PHE A 56 6.51 -2.63 -4.10
CA PHE A 56 5.79 -3.69 -3.40
C PHE A 56 5.59 -3.42 -1.90
N THR A 57 6.37 -2.52 -1.30
CA THR A 57 6.25 -2.19 0.13
C THR A 57 5.78 -0.76 0.35
N GLY A 58 4.72 -0.60 1.14
CA GLY A 58 4.15 0.70 1.47
C GLY A 58 5.17 1.65 2.11
N GLY A 59 6.10 1.12 2.92
CA GLY A 59 7.17 1.93 3.53
C GLY A 59 8.04 2.68 2.51
N SER A 60 8.43 2.02 1.41
CA SER A 60 9.21 2.68 0.35
C SER A 60 8.41 3.80 -0.34
N GLN A 61 7.10 3.64 -0.49
CA GLN A 61 6.23 4.66 -1.07
C GLN A 61 6.13 5.92 -0.18
N PHE A 62 6.00 5.73 1.14
CA PHE A 62 5.99 6.83 2.10
C PHE A 62 7.34 7.55 2.16
N ALA A 63 8.45 6.83 2.07
CA ALA A 63 9.78 7.44 2.01
C ALA A 63 9.98 8.28 0.74
N PHE A 64 9.54 7.77 -0.42
CA PHE A 64 9.59 8.52 -1.68
C PHE A 64 8.82 9.84 -1.56
N ILE A 65 7.54 9.76 -1.15
CA ILE A 65 6.70 10.95 -1.01
C ILE A 65 7.23 11.91 0.05
N GLY A 66 7.75 11.42 1.18
CA GLY A 66 8.32 12.28 2.23
C GLY A 66 9.45 13.16 1.70
N VAL A 67 10.31 12.63 0.84
CA VAL A 67 11.38 13.40 0.20
C VAL A 67 10.82 14.41 -0.81
N ILE A 68 9.89 14.00 -1.67
CA ILE A 68 9.28 14.90 -2.68
C ILE A 68 8.49 16.03 -2.02
N ALA A 69 7.65 15.72 -1.04
CA ALA A 69 6.86 16.69 -0.29
C ALA A 69 7.74 17.67 0.51
N GLY A 70 8.93 17.23 0.92
CA GLY A 70 9.95 18.08 1.55
C GLY A 70 10.75 18.95 0.58
N GLY A 71 10.46 18.90 -0.73
CA GLY A 71 11.18 19.66 -1.77
C GLY A 71 12.49 19.02 -2.23
N GLY A 72 12.73 17.75 -1.87
CA GLY A 72 13.91 16.99 -2.29
C GLY A 72 13.87 16.56 -3.75
N ALA A 73 15.04 16.25 -4.31
CA ALA A 73 15.16 15.76 -5.68
C ALA A 73 14.61 14.33 -5.83
N GLY A 74 14.09 14.00 -7.02
CA GLY A 74 13.56 12.67 -7.32
C GLY A 74 14.59 11.53 -7.18
N SER A 75 15.87 11.80 -7.43
CA SER A 75 16.96 10.84 -7.19
C SER A 75 17.16 10.54 -5.70
N ALA A 76 17.03 11.54 -4.83
CA ALA A 76 17.07 11.35 -3.38
C ALA A 76 15.85 10.57 -2.88
N ALA A 77 14.67 10.84 -3.45
CA ALA A 77 13.44 10.10 -3.15
C ALA A 77 13.56 8.61 -3.54
N LEU A 78 14.11 8.33 -4.73
CA LEU A 78 14.45 6.98 -5.19
C LEU A 78 15.45 6.29 -4.24
N GLY A 79 16.50 7.00 -3.83
CA GLY A 79 17.49 6.46 -2.89
C GLY A 79 16.88 6.08 -1.54
N ALA A 80 16.08 6.97 -0.95
CA ALA A 80 15.40 6.71 0.32
C ALA A 80 14.44 5.51 0.21
N ALA A 81 13.66 5.46 -0.87
CA ALA A 81 12.74 4.36 -1.16
C ALA A 81 13.46 3.02 -1.36
N ALA A 82 14.57 3.02 -2.10
CA ALA A 82 15.38 1.84 -2.36
C ALA A 82 16.03 1.31 -1.08
N LEU A 83 16.60 2.18 -0.25
CA LEU A 83 17.18 1.80 1.06
C LEU A 83 16.14 1.15 1.97
N LEU A 84 14.92 1.71 2.04
CA LEU A 84 13.83 1.06 2.75
C LEU A 84 13.42 -0.28 2.12
N GLY A 85 13.49 -0.40 0.80
CA GLY A 85 13.15 -1.62 0.06
C GLY A 85 14.14 -2.76 0.29
N VAL A 86 15.44 -2.45 0.43
CA VAL A 86 16.52 -3.43 0.66
C VAL A 86 16.26 -4.29 1.89
N ARG A 87 15.59 -3.75 2.93
CA ARG A 87 15.26 -4.53 4.14
C ARG A 87 14.46 -5.80 3.83
N ASN A 88 13.65 -5.79 2.77
CA ASN A 88 12.83 -6.95 2.40
C ASN A 88 13.66 -8.05 1.73
N ALA A 89 14.73 -7.69 1.02
CA ALA A 89 15.66 -8.65 0.44
C ALA A 89 16.39 -9.43 1.54
N VAL A 90 16.70 -8.78 2.66
CA VAL A 90 17.32 -9.43 3.83
C VAL A 90 16.38 -10.47 4.45
N TYR A 91 15.09 -10.16 4.59
CA TYR A 91 14.10 -11.13 5.09
C TYR A 91 13.94 -12.34 4.18
N GLY A 92 14.04 -12.17 2.85
CA GLY A 92 13.93 -13.28 1.89
C GLY A 92 15.15 -14.21 1.85
N MET A 93 16.28 -13.81 2.45
CA MET A 93 17.46 -14.66 2.62
C MET A 93 17.42 -15.49 3.91
N GLN A 94 16.50 -15.18 4.82
CA GLN A 94 16.25 -15.91 6.06
C GLN A 94 15.16 -16.96 5.84
#